data_AF-A0A7Y2NPM6-F1
#
_entry.id   AF-A0A7Y2NPM6-F1
#
_cell.length_a   1.000
_cell.length_b   1.000
_cell.length_c   1.000
_cell.angle_alpha   90.00
_cell.angle_beta   90.00
_cell.angle_gamma   90.00
#
_symmetry.space_group_name_H-M   'P 1'
#
loop_
_entity.id
_entity.type
_entity.pdbx_description
1 polymer ?
#
loop_
_entity_poly.entity_id
_entity_poly.type
_entity_poly.pdbx_seq_one_letter_code
_entity_poly.pdbx_strand_id
1 'polypeptide(L)'
;MKTSRNRTLYREVKNLLAGSERRAKENLDWLASNMPPFFFESMRGEPGSVTTLCRELESLRDNRHLLLAEREKALIVARLDVPGSLYETIRRITEREISYSEMSHSDAPLPGTGFFLEVQRYELDRKEEREIAAYEGAALPEAVRRRVLAAVRREYPEVQPKEQGKLLEILWKNSPSYVRFSPPERIARIVWLLNEGKAHGGVFFSLQEAGEVQESRILLA
;
A
#
# COMPACT_ATOMS: atom_id res chain seq x y z
N MET A 1 33.41 -7.86 37.02
CA MET A 1 33.37 -7.15 35.71
C MET A 1 32.15 -7.45 34.84
N LYS A 2 31.57 -8.68 34.81
CA LYS A 2 30.37 -9.00 34.00
C LYS A 2 29.08 -8.27 34.43
N THR A 3 28.89 -7.99 35.72
CA THR A 3 27.69 -7.34 36.28
C THR A 3 27.60 -5.83 36.05
N SER A 4 28.72 -5.16 35.77
CA SER A 4 28.76 -3.71 35.53
C SER A 4 28.36 -3.34 34.09
N ARG A 5 28.77 -4.13 33.08
CA ARG A 5 28.38 -3.91 31.66
C ARG A 5 26.87 -4.06 31.42
N ASN A 6 26.21 -5.02 32.08
CA ASN A 6 24.76 -5.19 31.96
C ASN A 6 23.97 -4.00 32.54
N ARG A 7 24.49 -3.32 33.56
CA ARG A 7 23.84 -2.12 34.13
C ARG A 7 23.98 -0.90 33.22
N THR A 8 25.08 -0.78 32.48
CA THR A 8 25.29 0.31 31.52
C THR A 8 24.35 0.17 30.33
N LEU A 9 24.31 -0.99 29.68
CA LEU A 9 23.39 -1.25 28.55
C LEU A 9 21.93 -1.09 28.97
N TYR A 10 21.54 -1.61 30.13
CA TYR A 10 20.17 -1.47 30.63
C TYR A 10 19.78 0.01 30.80
N ARG A 11 20.68 0.86 31.29
CA ARG A 11 20.45 2.29 31.44
C ARG A 11 20.35 3.00 30.09
N GLU A 12 21.22 2.66 29.15
CA GLU A 12 21.19 3.19 27.78
C GLU A 12 19.87 2.84 27.08
N VAL A 13 19.45 1.57 27.13
CA VAL A 13 18.16 1.12 26.58
C VAL A 13 17.00 1.85 27.25
N LYS A 14 17.00 2.00 28.59
CA LYS A 14 15.94 2.73 29.30
C LYS A 14 15.83 4.19 28.84
N ASN A 15 16.97 4.85 28.61
CA ASN A 15 17.00 6.22 28.10
C ASN A 15 16.49 6.31 26.65
N LEU A 16 16.88 5.35 25.79
CA LEU A 16 16.38 5.27 24.41
C LEU A 16 14.87 5.07 24.37
N LEU A 17 14.34 4.19 25.23
CA LEU A 17 12.90 3.95 25.37
C LEU A 17 12.15 5.19 25.86
N ALA A 18 12.69 5.94 26.82
CA ALA A 18 12.05 7.13 27.37
C ALA A 18 11.79 8.22 26.32
N GLY A 19 12.66 8.34 25.31
CA GLY A 19 12.48 9.28 24.19
C GLY A 19 11.65 8.74 23.02
N SER A 20 11.32 7.44 23.01
CA SER A 20 10.76 6.77 21.82
C SER A 20 9.35 7.22 21.46
N GLU A 21 8.49 7.46 22.44
CA GLU A 21 7.10 7.89 22.18
C GLU A 21 7.04 9.29 21.57
N ARG A 22 7.86 10.21 22.08
CA ARG A 22 7.95 11.57 21.53
C ARG A 22 8.43 11.53 20.08
N ARG A 23 9.52 10.82 19.80
CA ARG A 23 10.04 10.66 18.42
C ARG A 23 9.02 10.00 17.51
N ALA A 24 8.28 9.00 17.99
CA ALA A 24 7.23 8.36 17.20
C ALA A 24 6.12 9.33 16.80
N LYS A 25 5.75 10.28 17.67
CA LYS A 25 4.78 11.34 17.35
C LYS A 25 5.35 12.33 16.33
N GLU A 26 6.58 12.80 16.53
CA GLU A 26 7.27 13.68 15.58
C GLU A 26 7.40 13.02 14.19
N ASN A 27 7.69 11.71 14.14
CA ASN A 27 7.72 10.93 12.91
C ASN A 27 6.34 10.76 12.28
N LEU A 28 5.28 10.60 13.07
CA LEU A 28 3.90 10.55 12.56
C LEU A 28 3.51 11.87 11.89
N ASP A 29 3.84 13.01 12.52
CA ASP A 29 3.58 14.34 11.97
C ASP A 29 4.34 14.56 10.65
N TRP A 30 5.61 14.10 10.61
CA TRP A 30 6.40 14.12 9.37
C TRP A 30 5.77 13.25 8.28
N LEU A 31 5.35 12.01 8.59
CA LEU A 31 4.68 11.14 7.63
C LEU A 31 3.35 11.76 7.14
N ALA A 32 2.58 12.38 8.02
CA ALA A 32 1.32 13.05 7.67
C ALA A 32 1.52 14.22 6.69
N SER A 33 2.67 14.90 6.78
CA SER A 33 2.98 16.08 5.97
C SER A 33 3.73 15.75 4.68
N ASN A 34 4.40 14.59 4.60
CA ASN A 34 5.32 14.26 3.51
C ASN A 34 4.99 12.94 2.81
N MET A 35 3.95 12.21 3.20
CA MET A 35 3.47 11.05 2.42
C MET A 35 2.31 11.46 1.52
N PRO A 36 2.18 10.85 0.33
CA PRO A 36 1.07 11.12 -0.58
C PRO A 36 -0.28 10.96 0.14
N PRO A 37 -1.31 11.77 -0.20
CA PRO A 37 -2.60 11.75 0.51
C PRO A 37 -3.25 10.36 0.63
N PHE A 38 -3.03 9.48 -0.34
CA PHE A 38 -3.59 8.12 -0.34
C PHE A 38 -2.85 7.14 0.58
N PHE A 39 -1.65 7.47 1.08
CA PHE A 39 -0.85 6.58 1.91
C PHE A 39 -1.62 6.11 3.15
N PHE A 40 -2.15 7.04 3.95
CA PHE A 40 -2.90 6.69 5.16
C PHE A 40 -4.24 6.01 4.86
N GLU A 41 -4.86 6.31 3.72
CA GLU A 41 -6.06 5.62 3.24
C GLU A 41 -5.76 4.14 2.95
N SER A 42 -4.69 3.87 2.20
CA SER A 42 -4.25 2.51 1.88
C SER A 42 -3.85 1.72 3.15
N MET A 43 -3.21 2.38 4.10
CA MET A 43 -2.70 1.80 5.34
C MET A 43 -3.75 1.75 6.46
N ARG A 44 -5.01 2.13 6.21
CA ARG A 44 -6.09 2.13 7.23
C ARG A 44 -6.30 0.76 7.89
N GLY A 45 -6.07 -0.32 7.15
CA GLY A 45 -6.13 -1.70 7.66
C GLY A 45 -4.88 -2.15 8.44
N GLU A 46 -3.84 -1.32 8.51
CA GLU A 46 -2.50 -1.68 9.00
C GLU A 46 -1.96 -0.71 10.08
N PRO A 47 -2.75 -0.35 11.13
CA PRO A 47 -2.30 0.60 12.14
C PRO A 47 -1.06 0.14 12.91
N GLY A 48 -0.87 -1.18 13.08
CA GLY A 48 0.34 -1.75 13.71
C GLY A 48 1.60 -1.53 12.89
N SER A 49 1.50 -1.61 11.56
CA SER A 49 2.62 -1.35 10.64
C SER A 49 2.97 0.13 10.61
N VAL A 50 1.97 1.03 10.58
CA VAL A 50 2.20 2.48 10.69
C VAL A 50 2.83 2.83 12.04
N THR A 51 2.38 2.23 13.14
CA THR A 51 2.97 2.42 14.47
C THR A 51 4.44 1.99 14.50
N THR A 52 4.74 0.83 13.92
CA THR A 52 6.11 0.32 13.81
C THR A 52 6.99 1.26 12.99
N LEU A 53 6.46 1.74 11.85
CA LEU A 53 7.13 2.72 11.01
C LEU A 53 7.47 3.98 11.80
N CYS A 54 6.51 4.59 12.50
CA CYS A 54 6.75 5.79 13.29
C CYS A 54 7.82 5.59 14.37
N ARG A 55 7.82 4.43 15.04
CA ARG A 55 8.78 4.14 16.13
C ARG A 55 10.21 3.94 15.63
N GLU A 56 10.36 3.29 14.49
CA GLU A 56 11.66 2.83 14.01
C GLU A 56 12.19 3.64 12.81
N LEU A 57 11.46 4.67 12.35
CA LEU A 57 11.75 5.43 11.13
C LEU A 57 13.21 5.90 11.04
N GLU A 58 13.75 6.43 12.12
CA GLU A 58 15.13 6.95 12.17
C GLU A 58 16.18 5.86 11.95
N SER A 59 15.88 4.61 12.30
CA SER A 59 16.80 3.49 12.14
C SER A 59 17.06 3.15 10.67
N LEU A 60 16.25 3.66 9.73
CA LEU A 60 16.52 3.56 8.29
C LEU A 60 17.80 4.29 7.85
N ARG A 61 18.39 5.13 8.71
CA ARG A 61 19.73 5.68 8.50
C ARG A 61 20.80 4.60 8.49
N ASP A 62 20.62 3.58 9.32
CA ASP A 62 21.61 2.52 9.55
C ASP A 62 21.17 1.17 8.95
N ASN A 63 19.86 0.98 8.81
CA ASN A 63 19.25 -0.27 8.35
C ASN A 63 18.87 -0.20 6.86
N ARG A 64 19.07 -1.30 6.14
CA ARG A 64 18.66 -1.40 4.72
C ARG A 64 17.16 -1.27 4.51
N HIS A 65 16.36 -1.74 5.47
CA HIS A 65 14.91 -1.73 5.45
C HIS A 65 14.36 -2.01 6.85
N LEU A 66 13.09 -1.67 7.03
CA LEU A 66 12.23 -2.01 8.16
C LEU A 66 11.16 -2.96 7.67
N LEU A 67 11.03 -4.11 8.34
CA LEU A 67 9.92 -5.03 8.12
C LEU A 67 8.74 -4.58 8.98
N LEU A 68 7.71 -4.00 8.35
CA LEU A 68 6.53 -3.48 9.03
C LEU A 68 5.44 -4.54 9.20
N ALA A 69 5.39 -5.52 8.30
CA ALA A 69 4.57 -6.72 8.43
C ALA A 69 5.15 -7.83 7.56
N GLU A 70 5.22 -9.04 8.12
CA GLU A 70 5.44 -10.27 7.37
C GLU A 70 4.45 -11.30 7.86
N ARG A 71 3.47 -11.59 7.03
CA ARG A 71 2.39 -12.54 7.28
C ARG A 71 2.23 -13.42 6.06
N GLU A 72 1.46 -14.49 6.19
CA GLU A 72 1.20 -15.45 5.10
C GLU A 72 0.78 -14.74 3.80
N LYS A 73 -0.17 -13.80 3.91
CA LYS A 73 -0.80 -13.11 2.78
C LYS A 73 -0.37 -11.67 2.56
N ALA A 74 0.61 -11.17 3.33
CA ALA A 74 1.01 -9.77 3.26
C ALA A 74 2.48 -9.55 3.62
N LEU A 75 3.15 -8.68 2.87
CA LEU A 75 4.48 -8.17 3.17
C LEU A 75 4.45 -6.63 3.08
N ILE A 76 4.90 -5.96 4.13
CA ILE A 76 5.04 -4.49 4.14
C ILE A 76 6.44 -4.15 4.60
N VAL A 77 7.15 -3.37 3.79
CA VAL A 77 8.54 -2.99 3.99
C VAL A 77 8.66 -1.48 3.84
N ALA A 78 9.34 -0.82 4.77
CA ALA A 78 9.78 0.56 4.60
C ALA A 78 11.29 0.61 4.39
N ARG A 79 11.77 1.50 3.54
CA ARG A 79 13.20 1.64 3.22
C ARG A 79 13.50 3.02 2.65
N LEU A 80 14.78 3.33 2.49
CA LEU A 80 15.18 4.49 1.70
C LEU A 80 14.95 4.17 0.21
N ASP A 81 14.47 5.17 -0.51
CA ASP A 81 14.32 5.15 -1.96
C ASP A 81 15.71 5.24 -2.62
N VAL A 82 16.22 4.09 -3.04
CA VAL A 82 17.54 3.93 -3.66
C VAL A 82 17.44 2.95 -4.83
N PRO A 83 18.26 3.12 -5.89
CA PRO A 83 18.23 2.22 -7.04
C PRO A 83 18.32 0.74 -6.65
N GLY A 84 17.42 -0.07 -7.20
CA GLY A 84 17.36 -1.52 -6.92
C GLY A 84 16.52 -1.90 -5.69
N SER A 85 15.96 -0.94 -4.95
CA SER A 85 15.14 -1.19 -3.76
C SER A 85 14.00 -2.17 -4.03
N LEU A 86 13.27 -1.97 -5.11
CA LEU A 86 12.18 -2.83 -5.56
C LEU A 86 12.68 -4.26 -5.87
N TYR A 87 13.74 -4.36 -6.66
CA TYR A 87 14.31 -5.63 -7.06
C TYR A 87 14.75 -6.48 -5.86
N GLU A 88 15.42 -5.84 -4.89
CA GLU A 88 15.83 -6.50 -3.65
C GLU A 88 14.65 -7.02 -2.84
N THR A 89 13.52 -6.29 -2.81
CA THR A 89 12.31 -6.74 -2.10
C THR A 89 11.62 -7.88 -2.84
N ILE A 90 11.41 -7.76 -4.16
CA ILE A 90 10.75 -8.81 -4.96
C ILE A 90 11.54 -10.12 -4.90
N ARG A 91 12.88 -10.06 -4.93
CA ARG A 91 13.72 -11.26 -4.78
C ARG A 91 13.51 -12.02 -3.47
N ARG A 92 12.95 -11.39 -2.43
CA ARG A 92 12.63 -12.02 -1.14
C ARG A 92 11.22 -12.61 -1.12
N ILE A 93 10.36 -12.21 -2.04
CA ILE A 93 9.05 -12.81 -2.25
C ILE A 93 9.28 -14.07 -3.09
N THR A 94 9.92 -15.07 -2.49
CA THR A 94 10.11 -16.39 -3.11
C THR A 94 8.83 -17.20 -2.92
N GLU A 95 8.42 -17.93 -3.96
CA GLU A 95 7.35 -18.94 -3.91
C GLU A 95 5.92 -18.42 -3.62
N ARG A 96 5.71 -17.11 -3.60
CA ARG A 96 4.40 -16.48 -3.37
C ARG A 96 4.01 -15.60 -4.55
N GLU A 97 2.76 -15.70 -4.97
CA GLU A 97 2.24 -14.91 -6.09
C GLU A 97 1.69 -13.57 -5.60
N ILE A 98 2.20 -12.48 -6.17
CA ILE A 98 1.77 -11.12 -5.83
C ILE A 98 0.40 -10.89 -6.48
N SER A 99 -0.64 -10.67 -5.65
CA SER A 99 -1.98 -10.29 -6.11
C SER A 99 -2.18 -8.77 -6.17
N TYR A 100 -1.42 -8.04 -5.36
CA TYR A 100 -1.41 -6.58 -5.35
C TYR A 100 -0.05 -6.07 -4.87
N SER A 101 0.42 -5.00 -5.49
CA SER A 101 1.61 -4.27 -5.02
C SER A 101 1.34 -2.77 -5.03
N GLU A 102 1.78 -2.09 -3.99
CA GLU A 102 1.76 -0.63 -3.90
C GLU A 102 3.08 -0.13 -3.35
N MET A 103 3.55 0.98 -3.91
CA MET A 103 4.73 1.67 -3.46
C MET A 103 4.35 3.13 -3.25
N SER A 104 4.69 3.67 -2.10
CA SER A 104 4.49 5.08 -1.77
C SER A 104 5.83 5.69 -1.42
N HIS A 105 6.17 6.76 -2.13
CA HIS A 105 7.35 7.56 -1.89
C HIS A 105 6.96 8.81 -1.13
N SER A 106 7.80 9.25 -0.20
CA SER A 106 7.59 10.56 0.43
C SER A 106 7.86 11.69 -0.57
N ASP A 107 7.23 12.84 -0.34
CA ASP A 107 7.41 14.07 -1.12
C ASP A 107 8.64 14.87 -0.67
N ALA A 108 9.24 14.48 0.47
CA ALA A 108 10.48 15.06 0.98
C ALA A 108 11.46 13.97 1.46
N PRO A 109 12.78 14.25 1.46
CA PRO A 109 13.78 13.34 2.01
C PRO A 109 13.57 13.08 3.50
N LEU A 110 13.81 11.84 3.93
CA LEU A 110 13.81 11.47 5.34
C LEU A 110 14.90 12.26 6.08
N PRO A 111 14.58 12.94 7.20
CA PRO A 111 15.52 13.82 7.89
C PRO A 111 16.85 13.15 8.19
N GLY A 112 17.95 13.80 7.80
CA GLY A 112 19.31 13.33 8.06
C GLY A 112 19.83 12.23 7.14
N THR A 113 19.06 11.80 6.12
CA THR A 113 19.52 10.77 5.16
C THR A 113 19.84 11.33 3.78
N GLY A 114 19.14 12.38 3.34
CA GLY A 114 19.20 12.86 1.96
C GLY A 114 18.44 11.98 0.94
N PHE A 115 17.76 10.92 1.40
CA PHE A 115 16.98 10.01 0.56
C PHE A 115 15.50 10.07 0.94
N PHE A 116 14.60 9.83 -0.02
CA PHE A 116 13.17 9.73 0.23
C PHE A 116 12.83 8.42 0.95
N LEU A 117 11.70 8.42 1.66
CA LEU A 117 11.13 7.20 2.22
C LEU A 117 10.35 6.47 1.13
N GLU A 118 10.55 5.17 1.02
CA GLU A 118 9.72 4.27 0.21
C GLU A 118 9.03 3.25 1.13
N VAL A 119 7.72 3.17 1.06
CA VAL A 119 6.92 2.11 1.69
C VAL A 119 6.37 1.21 0.60
N GLN A 120 6.77 -0.05 0.62
CA GLN A 120 6.31 -1.08 -0.30
C GLN A 120 5.35 -2.02 0.42
N ARG A 121 4.17 -2.25 -0.16
CA ARG A 121 3.17 -3.20 0.32
C ARG A 121 2.86 -4.21 -0.78
N TYR A 122 2.81 -5.47 -0.38
CA TYR A 122 2.44 -6.59 -1.24
C TYR A 122 1.34 -7.40 -0.56
N GLU A 123 0.27 -7.68 -1.30
CA GLU A 123 -0.68 -8.75 -0.98
C GLU A 123 -0.30 -9.99 -1.77
N LEU A 124 -0.29 -11.13 -1.09
CA LEU A 124 0.25 -12.40 -1.58
C LEU A 124 -0.85 -13.48 -1.60
N ASP A 125 -2.08 -13.07 -1.89
CA ASP A 125 -3.28 -13.91 -1.87
C ASP A 125 -3.93 -13.94 -3.25
N ARG A 126 -3.14 -14.32 -4.28
CA ARG A 126 -3.69 -14.48 -5.64
C ARG A 126 -4.73 -15.59 -5.61
N LYS A 127 -5.94 -15.26 -6.07
CA LYS A 127 -7.04 -16.22 -6.18
C LYS A 127 -7.15 -16.75 -7.59
N GLU A 128 -7.36 -18.05 -7.69
CA GLU A 128 -7.72 -18.69 -8.94
C GLU A 128 -9.21 -18.47 -9.27
N GLU A 129 -9.57 -18.61 -10.55
CA GLU A 129 -10.95 -18.46 -11.02
C GLU A 129 -11.94 -19.34 -10.24
N ARG A 130 -11.55 -20.59 -9.94
CA ARG A 130 -12.35 -21.52 -9.13
C ARG A 130 -12.62 -21.00 -7.71
N GLU A 131 -11.65 -20.32 -7.11
CA GLU A 131 -11.79 -19.77 -5.75
C GLU A 131 -12.68 -18.53 -5.75
N ILE A 132 -12.62 -17.71 -6.80
CA ILE A 132 -13.51 -16.56 -7.00
C ILE A 132 -14.95 -17.04 -7.25
N ALA A 133 -15.11 -18.11 -8.04
CA ALA A 133 -16.41 -18.73 -8.31
C ALA A 133 -17.02 -19.31 -7.04
N ALA A 134 -16.22 -19.98 -6.21
CA ALA A 134 -16.60 -20.56 -4.93
C ALA A 134 -16.49 -19.58 -3.74
N TYR A 135 -16.43 -18.26 -3.98
CA TYR A 135 -16.29 -17.28 -2.90
C TYR A 135 -17.52 -17.27 -1.99
N GLU A 136 -17.36 -17.74 -0.75
CA GLU A 136 -18.38 -17.75 0.31
C GLU A 136 -18.19 -16.63 1.35
N GLY A 137 -17.28 -15.69 1.09
CA GLY A 137 -16.98 -14.59 2.00
C GLY A 137 -18.11 -13.54 2.08
N ALA A 138 -17.88 -12.52 2.91
CA ALA A 138 -18.86 -11.44 3.08
C ALA A 138 -19.22 -10.78 1.75
N ALA A 139 -20.51 -10.47 1.57
CA ALA A 139 -21.00 -9.74 0.41
C ALA A 139 -20.42 -8.32 0.35
N LEU A 140 -20.30 -7.77 -0.85
CA LEU A 140 -19.89 -6.39 -1.08
C LEU A 140 -20.87 -5.44 -0.36
N PRO A 141 -20.39 -4.59 0.58
CA PRO A 141 -21.28 -3.66 1.27
C PRO A 141 -21.98 -2.70 0.31
N GLU A 142 -23.30 -2.58 0.39
CA GLU A 142 -24.10 -1.78 -0.54
C GLU A 142 -23.71 -0.30 -0.56
N ALA A 143 -23.26 0.25 0.57
CA ALA A 143 -22.74 1.61 0.63
C ALA A 143 -21.48 1.80 -0.23
N VAL A 144 -20.57 0.82 -0.23
CA VAL A 144 -19.35 0.83 -1.06
C VAL A 144 -19.75 0.67 -2.53
N ARG A 145 -20.60 -0.32 -2.83
CA ARG A 145 -21.15 -0.57 -4.17
C ARG A 145 -21.72 0.71 -4.80
N ARG A 146 -22.63 1.40 -4.10
CA ARG A 146 -23.25 2.63 -4.62
C ARG A 146 -22.25 3.74 -4.89
N ARG A 147 -21.29 3.96 -3.98
CA ARG A 147 -20.26 5.00 -4.14
C ARG A 147 -19.34 4.73 -5.34
N VAL A 148 -18.88 3.48 -5.48
CA VAL A 148 -18.00 3.10 -6.60
C VAL A 148 -18.75 3.19 -7.92
N LEU A 149 -19.95 2.62 -8.03
CA LEU A 149 -20.71 2.67 -9.28
C LEU A 149 -21.12 4.11 -9.67
N ALA A 150 -21.34 4.99 -8.70
CA ALA A 150 -21.53 6.41 -8.97
C ALA A 150 -20.26 7.06 -9.56
N ALA A 151 -19.08 6.74 -9.03
CA ALA A 151 -17.81 7.19 -9.58
C ALA A 151 -17.56 6.65 -11.00
N VAL A 152 -17.85 5.36 -11.25
CA VAL A 152 -17.74 4.77 -12.60
C VAL A 152 -18.63 5.51 -13.60
N ARG A 153 -19.91 5.73 -13.28
CA ARG A 153 -20.82 6.46 -14.18
C ARG A 153 -20.40 7.90 -14.44
N ARG A 154 -19.75 8.54 -13.48
CA ARG A 154 -19.28 9.92 -13.58
C ARG A 154 -18.02 10.03 -14.45
N GLU A 155 -17.05 9.16 -14.24
CA GLU A 155 -15.71 9.28 -14.84
C GLU A 155 -15.51 8.41 -16.09
N TYR A 156 -16.24 7.29 -16.19
CA TYR A 156 -16.10 6.30 -17.26
C TYR A 156 -17.49 5.84 -17.74
N PRO A 157 -18.32 6.76 -18.28
CA PRO A 157 -19.70 6.46 -18.70
C PRO A 157 -19.81 5.41 -19.81
N GLU A 158 -18.73 5.13 -20.53
CA GLU A 158 -18.61 4.10 -21.57
C GLU A 158 -18.72 2.67 -21.02
N VAL A 159 -18.42 2.45 -19.74
CA VAL A 159 -18.52 1.11 -19.12
C VAL A 159 -19.99 0.76 -18.94
N GLN A 160 -20.47 -0.29 -19.61
CA GLN A 160 -21.88 -0.67 -19.56
C GLN A 160 -22.33 -1.04 -18.13
N PRO A 161 -23.51 -0.61 -17.65
CA PRO A 161 -23.96 -0.83 -16.27
C PRO A 161 -23.89 -2.29 -15.79
N LYS A 162 -24.18 -3.25 -16.67
CA LYS A 162 -24.08 -4.69 -16.38
C LYS A 162 -22.65 -5.12 -16.10
N GLU A 163 -21.68 -4.60 -16.85
CA GLU A 163 -20.25 -4.90 -16.66
C GLU A 163 -19.70 -4.20 -15.42
N GLN A 164 -20.12 -2.97 -15.11
CA GLN A 164 -19.67 -2.25 -13.90
C GLN A 164 -19.89 -3.08 -12.64
N GLY A 165 -21.11 -3.61 -12.46
CA GLY A 165 -21.46 -4.43 -11.31
C GLY A 165 -20.68 -5.75 -11.28
N LYS A 166 -20.54 -6.42 -12.42
CA LYS A 166 -19.82 -7.69 -12.52
C LYS A 166 -18.34 -7.54 -12.18
N LEU A 167 -17.67 -6.54 -12.75
CA LEU A 167 -16.24 -6.29 -12.53
C LEU A 167 -15.97 -5.87 -11.09
N LEU A 168 -16.84 -5.06 -10.49
CA LEU A 168 -16.72 -4.68 -9.08
C LEU A 168 -16.86 -5.89 -8.14
N GLU A 169 -17.78 -6.83 -8.43
CA GLU A 169 -17.89 -8.08 -7.65
C GLU A 169 -16.63 -8.94 -7.78
N ILE A 170 -16.04 -9.04 -8.97
CA ILE A 170 -14.78 -9.77 -9.17
C ILE A 170 -13.66 -9.12 -8.35
N LEU A 171 -13.53 -7.78 -8.40
CA LEU A 171 -12.55 -7.04 -7.60
C LEU A 171 -12.75 -7.26 -6.10
N TRP A 172 -13.99 -7.21 -5.63
CA TRP A 172 -14.32 -7.44 -4.22
C TRP A 172 -13.88 -8.83 -3.75
N LYS A 173 -14.17 -9.86 -4.54
CA LYS A 173 -13.80 -11.25 -4.21
C LYS A 173 -12.29 -11.47 -4.19
N ASN A 174 -11.55 -10.74 -5.03
CA ASN A 174 -10.09 -10.83 -5.10
C ASN A 174 -9.40 -10.07 -3.97
N SER A 175 -9.75 -8.81 -3.73
CA SER A 175 -9.16 -8.00 -2.65
C SER A 175 -10.23 -7.16 -1.94
N PRO A 176 -10.92 -7.76 -0.94
CA PRO A 176 -11.93 -7.05 -0.15
C PRO A 176 -11.35 -5.82 0.59
N SER A 177 -10.12 -5.93 1.09
CA SER A 177 -9.44 -4.84 1.80
C SER A 177 -9.18 -3.65 0.88
N TYR A 178 -8.68 -3.90 -0.34
CA TYR A 178 -8.44 -2.85 -1.32
C TYR A 178 -9.73 -2.10 -1.66
N VAL A 179 -10.81 -2.82 -1.96
CA VAL A 179 -12.12 -2.22 -2.30
C VAL A 179 -12.74 -1.48 -1.11
N ARG A 180 -12.48 -1.92 0.13
CA ARG A 180 -13.00 -1.28 1.34
C ARG A 180 -12.31 0.05 1.66
N PHE A 181 -11.00 0.13 1.46
CA PHE A 181 -10.20 1.26 1.92
C PHE A 181 -9.79 2.24 0.82
N SER A 182 -9.84 1.82 -0.45
CA SER A 182 -9.50 2.70 -1.57
C SER A 182 -10.59 3.75 -1.82
N PRO A 183 -10.21 4.95 -2.30
CA PRO A 183 -11.15 5.93 -2.82
C PRO A 183 -12.02 5.35 -3.94
N PRO A 184 -13.33 5.67 -4.01
CA PRO A 184 -14.22 5.18 -5.06
C PRO A 184 -13.72 5.45 -6.49
N GLU A 185 -13.09 6.61 -6.71
CA GLU A 185 -12.49 7.04 -7.99
C GLU A 185 -11.38 6.09 -8.44
N ARG A 186 -10.55 5.64 -7.49
CA ARG A 186 -9.46 4.70 -7.76
C ARG A 186 -10.00 3.32 -8.13
N ILE A 187 -11.07 2.87 -7.47
CA ILE A 187 -11.73 1.60 -7.78
C ILE A 187 -12.45 1.70 -9.14
N ALA A 188 -13.11 2.82 -9.41
CA ALA A 188 -13.78 3.07 -10.68
C ALA A 188 -12.80 2.99 -11.86
N ARG A 189 -11.60 3.55 -11.70
CA ARG A 189 -10.53 3.44 -12.69
C ARG A 189 -10.11 1.99 -12.96
N ILE A 190 -10.04 1.13 -11.93
CA ILE A 190 -9.72 -0.29 -12.15
C ILE A 190 -10.88 -1.02 -12.83
N VAL A 191 -12.12 -0.71 -12.48
CA VAL A 191 -13.30 -1.26 -13.18
C VAL A 191 -13.24 -0.90 -14.66
N TRP A 192 -12.94 0.35 -14.98
CA TRP A 192 -12.73 0.79 -16.36
C TRP A 192 -11.56 0.07 -17.02
N LEU A 193 -10.40 0.00 -16.37
CA LEU A 193 -9.20 -0.64 -16.90
C LEU A 193 -9.42 -2.13 -17.23
N LEU A 194 -10.16 -2.85 -16.37
CA LEU A 194 -10.55 -4.24 -16.63
C LEU A 194 -11.54 -4.37 -17.79
N ASN A 195 -12.45 -3.41 -17.95
CA ASN A 195 -13.35 -3.35 -19.11
C ASN A 195 -12.55 -3.17 -20.41
N GLU A 196 -11.62 -2.21 -20.44
CA GLU A 196 -10.79 -1.95 -21.60
C GLU A 196 -9.86 -3.12 -21.92
N GLY A 197 -9.20 -3.71 -20.91
CA GLY A 197 -8.40 -4.92 -21.08
C GLY A 197 -9.21 -6.05 -21.73
N LYS A 198 -10.45 -6.29 -21.26
CA LYS A 198 -11.34 -7.28 -21.86
C LYS A 198 -11.73 -6.93 -23.30
N ALA A 199 -11.98 -5.66 -23.60
CA ALA A 199 -12.35 -5.19 -24.94
C ALA A 199 -11.18 -5.30 -25.93
N HIS A 200 -9.93 -5.18 -25.45
CA HIS A 200 -8.72 -5.12 -26.26
C HIS A 200 -7.87 -6.41 -26.22
N GLY A 201 -8.47 -7.56 -25.89
CA GLY A 201 -7.80 -8.86 -25.98
C GLY A 201 -6.82 -9.15 -24.84
N GLY A 202 -6.99 -8.50 -23.70
CA GLY A 202 -6.25 -8.72 -22.46
C GLY A 202 -5.06 -7.78 -22.25
N VAL A 203 -4.80 -6.84 -23.17
CA VAL A 203 -3.77 -5.81 -22.99
C VAL A 203 -4.33 -4.46 -23.37
N PHE A 204 -4.28 -3.50 -22.44
CA PHE A 204 -4.67 -2.12 -22.71
C PHE A 204 -3.74 -1.14 -22.03
N PHE A 205 -3.33 -0.09 -22.74
CA PHE A 205 -2.45 0.95 -22.24
C PHE A 205 -3.12 2.32 -22.35
N SER A 206 -3.06 3.11 -21.29
CA SER A 206 -3.52 4.49 -21.30
C SER A 206 -2.60 5.39 -20.47
N LEU A 207 -2.49 6.64 -20.91
CA LEU A 207 -1.87 7.72 -20.14
C LEU A 207 -2.98 8.67 -19.68
N GLN A 208 -2.99 9.04 -18.41
CA GLN A 208 -3.88 10.07 -17.86
C GLN A 208 -3.03 11.11 -17.15
N GLU A 209 -3.41 12.39 -17.24
CA GLU A 209 -2.85 13.41 -16.36
C GLU A 209 -3.28 13.13 -14.91
N ALA A 210 -2.39 13.39 -13.96
CA ALA A 210 -2.62 13.19 -12.54
C ALA A 210 -2.14 14.41 -11.75
N GLY A 211 -2.86 14.74 -10.67
CA GLY A 211 -2.47 15.80 -9.76
C GLY A 211 -2.58 17.22 -10.33
N GLU A 212 -2.13 18.20 -9.54
CA GLU A 212 -2.01 19.60 -9.93
C GLU A 212 -0.60 19.94 -10.46
N VAL A 213 0.37 19.06 -10.19
CA VAL A 213 1.75 19.11 -10.71
C VAL A 213 1.82 18.22 -11.96
N GLN A 214 2.84 18.37 -12.82
CA GLN A 214 3.03 17.56 -14.05
C GLN A 214 3.25 16.05 -13.76
N GLU A 215 2.29 15.37 -13.14
CA GLU A 215 2.30 13.93 -12.96
C GLU A 215 1.49 13.28 -14.08
N SER A 216 2.00 12.16 -14.55
CA SER A 216 1.29 11.31 -15.49
C SER A 216 1.04 9.96 -14.83
N ARG A 217 -0.17 9.46 -15.00
CA ARG A 217 -0.58 8.12 -14.58
C ARG A 217 -0.57 7.21 -15.79
N ILE A 218 0.30 6.21 -15.73
CA ILE A 218 0.33 5.10 -16.68
C ILE A 218 -0.63 4.02 -16.18
N LEU A 219 -1.49 3.54 -17.05
CA LEU A 219 -2.48 2.51 -16.78
C LEU A 219 -2.27 1.35 -17.74
N LEU A 220 -2.20 0.15 -17.18
CA LEU A 220 -2.00 -1.09 -17.93
C LEU A 220 -3.00 -2.15 -17.43
N ALA A 221 -3.82 -2.66 -18.33
CA ALA A 221 -4.64 -3.87 -18.12
C ALA A 221 -3.93 -5.07 -18.75
#